data_AF-A0A645IWT1-F1
#
_entry.id   AF-A0A645IWT1-F1
#
_cell.length_a   1.000
_cell.length_b   1.000
_cell.length_c   1.000
_cell.angle_alpha   90.00
_cell.angle_beta   90.00
_cell.angle_gamma   90.00
#
_symmetry.space_group_name_H-M   'P 1'
#
loop_
_entity.id
_entity.type
_entity.pdbx_description
1 polymer ?
#
loop_
_entity_poly.entity_id
_entity_poly.type
_entity_poly.pdbx_seq_one_letter_code
_entity_poly.pdbx_strand_id
1 'polypeptide(L)' 'MGSGKQKYTKDDKLNILHIAVCRLLEPFGYFKFTHYDDDGYPHFEVLEDLPELKPNEQQILMKKAVIQYFLDEGLF' A
#
# COMPACT_ATOMS: atom_id res chain seq x y z
N MET A 1 -6.99 -22.25 22.13
CA MET A 1 -8.18 -21.48 21.74
C MET A 1 -8.02 -21.08 20.27
N GLY A 2 -8.98 -21.40 19.42
CA GLY A 2 -8.84 -21.32 17.96
C GLY A 2 -8.87 -19.89 17.45
N SER A 3 -7.88 -19.53 16.64
CA SER A 3 -7.83 -18.32 15.82
C SER A 3 -8.90 -18.43 14.73
N GLY A 4 -10.15 -18.16 15.10
CA GLY A 4 -11.26 -18.03 14.17
C GLY A 4 -11.04 -16.83 13.25
N LYS A 5 -11.45 -16.96 11.97
CA LYS A 5 -11.41 -15.92 10.94
C LYS A 5 -11.46 -14.52 11.54
N GLN A 6 -10.33 -13.82 11.54
CA GLN A 6 -10.25 -12.45 12.02
C GLN A 6 -11.21 -11.63 11.16
N LYS A 7 -12.35 -11.22 11.73
CA LYS A 7 -13.31 -10.37 11.04
C LYS A 7 -12.72 -8.97 11.02
N TYR A 8 -11.90 -8.70 10.02
CA TYR A 8 -11.45 -7.34 9.73
C TYR A 8 -12.68 -6.45 9.58
N THR A 9 -12.73 -5.40 10.38
CA THR A 9 -13.78 -4.37 10.26
C THR A 9 -13.64 -3.67 8.90
N LYS A 10 -14.63 -2.84 8.54
CA LYS A 10 -14.54 -2.08 7.29
C LYS A 10 -13.31 -1.17 7.31
N ASP A 11 -12.99 -0.59 8.46
CA ASP A 11 -11.85 0.28 8.70
C ASP A 11 -10.52 -0.48 8.58
N ASP A 12 -10.41 -1.68 9.15
CA ASP A 12 -9.21 -2.52 9.00
C ASP A 12 -8.88 -2.78 7.52
N LYS A 13 -9.90 -3.06 6.69
CA LYS A 13 -9.70 -3.29 5.26
C LYS A 13 -9.21 -2.04 4.53
N LEU A 14 -9.71 -0.87 4.92
CA LEU A 14 -9.26 0.40 4.34
C LEU A 14 -7.83 0.71 4.74
N ASN A 15 -7.46 0.46 6.00
CA ASN A 15 -6.09 0.64 6.48
C ASN A 15 -5.12 -0.30 5.75
N ILE A 16 -5.47 -1.58 5.60
CA ILE A 16 -4.65 -2.54 4.85
C ILE A 16 -4.50 -2.10 3.39
N LEU A 17 -5.58 -1.63 2.75
CA LEU A 17 -5.51 -1.13 1.38
C LEU A 17 -4.60 0.09 1.28
N HIS A 18 -4.67 1.01 2.24
CA HIS A 18 -3.82 2.19 2.26
C HIS A 18 -2.34 1.81 2.39
N ILE A 19 -2.01 0.93 3.34
CA ILE A 19 -0.65 0.42 3.53
C ILE A 19 -0.13 -0.24 2.23
N ALA A 20 -0.96 -1.06 1.58
CA ALA A 20 -0.59 -1.69 0.32
C ALA A 20 -0.29 -0.64 -0.77
N VAL A 21 -1.13 0.39 -0.90
CA VAL A 21 -0.93 1.47 -1.87
C VAL A 21 0.33 2.27 -1.55
N CYS A 22 0.56 2.64 -0.29
CA CYS A 22 1.78 3.34 0.13
C CYS A 22 3.04 2.55 -0.21
N ARG A 23 3.03 1.23 0.05
CA ARG A 23 4.15 0.34 -0.29
C ARG A 23 4.39 0.25 -1.80
N LEU A 24 3.31 0.14 -2.58
CA LEU A 24 3.38 0.08 -4.04
C LEU A 24 3.88 1.39 -4.67
N LEU A 25 3.58 2.53 -4.05
CA LEU A 25 3.92 3.86 -4.53
C LEU A 25 5.22 4.42 -3.92
N GLU A 26 5.81 3.73 -2.95
CA GLU A 26 7.15 4.02 -2.41
C GLU A 26 8.24 4.15 -3.49
N PRO A 27 8.42 3.20 -4.43
CA PRO A 27 9.43 3.32 -5.49
C PRO A 27 9.16 4.44 -6.50
N PHE A 28 7.95 5.00 -6.51
CA PHE A 28 7.58 6.14 -7.35
C PHE A 28 7.89 7.48 -6.68
N GLY A 29 8.30 7.48 -5.41
CA GLY A 29 8.67 8.69 -4.67
C GLY A 29 7.50 9.46 -4.05
N TYR A 30 6.28 8.92 -4.09
CA TYR A 30 5.10 9.55 -3.47
C TYR A 30 5.07 9.34 -1.95
N PHE A 31 5.51 8.16 -1.50
CA PHE A 31 5.51 7.77 -0.09
C PHE A 31 6.88 7.28 0.31
N LYS A 32 7.22 7.41 1.60
CA LYS A 32 8.46 6.89 2.16
C LYS A 32 8.18 6.20 3.48
N PHE A 33 8.67 4.98 3.63
CA PHE A 33 8.60 4.28 4.90
C PHE A 33 9.34 5.08 5.99
N THR A 34 8.70 5.27 7.14
CA THR A 34 9.26 6.01 8.28
C THR A 34 9.63 5.08 9.43
N HIS A 35 8.63 4.45 10.04
CA HIS A 35 8.78 3.62 11.21
C HIS A 35 7.57 2.69 11.35
N TYR A 36 7.64 1.78 12.32
CA TYR A 36 6.49 1.01 12.77
C TYR A 36 5.91 1.69 14.02
N ASP A 37 4.59 1.79 14.09
CA ASP A 37 3.89 2.29 15.27
C ASP A 37 3.84 1.23 16.38
N ASP A 38 3.30 1.60 17.55
CA ASP A 38 3.24 0.75 18.75
C ASP A 38 2.46 -0.56 18.52
N ASP A 39 1.52 -0.55 17.56
CA ASP A 39 0.73 -1.72 17.15
C ASP A 39 1.45 -2.58 16.08
N GLY A 40 2.64 -2.18 15.64
CA GLY A 40 3.45 -2.88 14.64
C GLY A 40 3.06 -2.60 13.18
N TYR A 41 2.17 -1.63 12.92
CA TYR A 41 1.82 -1.21 11.57
C TYR A 41 2.92 -0.32 10.96
N PRO A 42 3.28 -0.53 9.67
CA PRO A 42 4.23 0.33 8.98
C PRO A 42 3.60 1.69 8.66
N HIS A 43 4.26 2.76 9.05
CA HIS A 43 3.86 4.13 8.76
C HIS A 43 4.70 4.73 7.63
N PHE A 44 4.01 5.43 6.74
CA PHE A 44 4.60 6.06 5.55
C PHE A 44 4.39 7.57 5.62
N GLU A 45 5.44 8.33 5.34
CA GLU A 45 5.38 9.77 5.14
C GLU A 45 5.08 10.07 3.68
N VAL A 46 4.14 11.00 3.45
CA VAL A 46 3.82 11.48 2.11
C VAL A 46 4.88 12.48 1.70
N LEU A 47 5.66 12.14 0.65
CA LEU A 47 6.68 13.02 0.11
C LEU A 47 6.10 13.96 -0.95
N GLU A 48 5.24 13.44 -1.81
CA GLU A 48 4.60 14.20 -2.89
C GLU A 48 3.14 13.77 -3.02
N ASP A 49 2.25 14.74 -3.16
CA ASP A 49 0.83 14.48 -3.40
C ASP A 49 0.63 13.84 -4.78
N LEU A 50 -0.20 12.80 -4.81
CA LEU A 50 -0.58 12.17 -6.06
C LEU A 50 -1.33 13.19 -6.93
N PRO A 51 -0.94 13.36 -8.21
CA PRO A 51 -1.67 14.23 -9.11
C PRO A 51 -3.10 13.71 -9.30
N GLU A 52 -4.03 14.59 -9.68
CA GLU A 52 -5.40 14.20 -10.01
C GLU A 52 -5.41 13.30 -11.26
N LEU A 53 -5.41 11.98 -11.02
CA LEU A 53 -5.41 10.96 -12.07
C LEU A 53 -6.83 10.70 -12.57
N LYS A 54 -7.00 10.59 -13.89
CA LYS A 54 -8.25 10.07 -14.44
C LYS A 54 -8.43 8.60 -14.03
N PRO A 55 -9.66 8.09 -13.94
CA PRO A 55 -9.91 6.70 -13.54
C PRO A 55 -9.17 5.65 -14.37
N ASN A 56 -8.89 5.94 -15.66
CA ASN A 56 -8.10 5.07 -16.51
C ASN A 56 -6.60 5.09 -16.13
N GLU A 57 -6.05 6.26 -15.81
CA GLU A 57 -4.65 6.43 -15.41
C GLU A 57 -4.39 5.78 -14.05
N GLN A 58 -5.33 5.92 -13.10
CA GLN A 58 -5.26 5.26 -11.81
C GLN A 58 -5.18 3.73 -11.94
N GLN A 59 -5.98 3.14 -12.85
CA GLN A 59 -5.90 1.70 -13.11
C GLN A 59 -4.56 1.27 -13.72
N ILE A 60 -4.01 2.05 -14.66
CA ILE A 60 -2.72 1.76 -15.29
C ILE A 60 -1.59 1.86 -14.25
N LEU A 61 -1.60 2.92 -13.43
CA LEU A 61 -0.61 3.13 -12.37
C LEU A 61 -0.64 1.97 -11.37
N MET A 62 -1.83 1.59 -10.88
CA MET A 62 -1.96 0.51 -9.92
C MET A 62 -1.47 -0.82 -10.49
N LYS A 63 -1.82 -1.16 -11.74
CA LYS A 63 -1.32 -2.37 -12.41
C LYS A 63 0.20 -2.38 -12.53
N LYS A 64 0.79 -1.26 -12.97
CA LYS A 64 2.25 -1.14 -13.10
C LYS A 64 2.93 -1.28 -11.75
N ALA A 65 2.43 -0.60 -10.71
CA ALA A 65 3.00 -0.65 -9.37
C ALA A 65 2.96 -2.07 -8.80
N VAL A 66 1.84 -2.79 -8.97
CA VAL A 66 1.72 -4.19 -8.56
C VAL A 66 2.73 -5.08 -9.30
N ILE A 67 2.82 -4.98 -10.63
CA ILE A 67 3.80 -5.77 -11.42
C ILE A 67 5.22 -5.46 -10.96
N GLN A 68 5.55 -4.18 -10.79
CA GLN A 68 6.87 -3.73 -10.33
C GLN A 68 7.20 -4.30 -8.95
N TYR A 69 6.24 -4.30 -8.03
CA TYR A 69 6.39 -4.88 -6.69
C TYR A 69 6.71 -6.38 -6.74
N PHE A 70 5.96 -7.15 -7.53
CA PHE A 70 6.23 -8.59 -7.67
C PHE A 70 7.61 -8.87 -8.33
N LEU A 71 8.04 -8.01 -9.25
CA LEU A 71 9.37 -8.10 -9.86
C LEU A 71 10.49 -7.76 -8.87
N ASP A 72 10.31 -6.72 -8.05
CA ASP A 72 11.29 -6.26 -7.06
C ASP A 72 11.48 -7.27 -5.92
N GLU A 73 10.37 -7.84 -5.42
CA GLU A 73 10.39 -8.88 -4.38
C GLU A 73 10.83 -10.25 -4.91
N GLY A 74 11.10 -10.38 -6.22
CA GLY A 74 11.54 -11.63 -6.83
C GLY A 74 10.52 -12.77 -6.72
N LEU A 75 9.23 -12.44 -6.74
CA LEU A 75 8.12 -13.39 -6.57
C LEU A 75 7.74 -14.12 -7.89
N PHE A 76 8.66 -14.14 -8.87
CA PHE A 76 8.52 -14.78 -10.17
C PHE A 76 9.49 -15.94 -10.37
#